data_AF-A0A9D9VKJ8-F1
#
_entry.id   AF-A0A9D9VKJ8-F1
#
_cell.length_a   1.000
_cell.length_b   1.000
_cell.length_c   1.000
_cell.angle_alpha   90.00
_cell.angle_beta   90.00
_cell.angle_gamma   90.00
#
_symmetry.space_group_name_H-M   'P 1'
#
loop_
_entity.id
_entity.type
_entity.pdbx_description
1 polymer ?
#
loop_
_entity_poly.entity_id
_entity_poly.type
_entity_poly.pdbx_seq_one_letter_code
_entity_poly.pdbx_strand_id
1 'polypeptide(L)'
;MPFNFISNIEQCANLIRDWVPVHLIYYSHFPAAIIAVLLGIFVIYKSRTLTAKILFALTVTFSAWSLVDIVLWTSTDARAYMFFWSSAYILEIMLFFLGFYFFYTFVTKTDLSLKAKAFALVLFSPVLLMAGSKLSLPYFDIPTCIPIEGLFWQNYIFPLEVLLFVSIIFFIFYKYRTARSTVGNEPMILGVGIVLFLVLFSGAGFLVDLTGGNYLYEIIGLVGMIFFLGVLAYIIVQYKTFNIKLLAAQALVFSLVALIGSQFFFIQNSTNKILNGIALTLSLGFGFLLVRSVKREVQFREELQLANTRQQETMRFITHEVKGYLTDGAAALDALRTGAFG
;
A
#
# COMPACT_ATOMS: atom_id res chain seq x y z
N MET A 1 -21.75 32.98 -4.87
CA MET A 1 -21.68 32.69 -3.42
C MET A 1 -20.69 33.66 -2.80
N PRO A 2 -21.08 34.59 -1.91
CA PRO A 2 -20.12 35.42 -1.21
C PRO A 2 -19.73 34.67 0.07
N PHE A 3 -18.79 33.73 -0.03
CA PHE A 3 -17.96 33.52 1.15
C PHE A 3 -17.05 34.75 1.25
N ASN A 4 -16.68 35.15 2.45
CA ASN A 4 -15.73 36.24 2.67
C ASN A 4 -14.33 35.74 2.31
N PHE A 5 -14.12 35.41 1.04
CA PHE A 5 -12.90 34.84 0.51
C PHE A 5 -11.88 35.96 0.33
N ILE A 6 -11.02 36.11 1.32
CA ILE A 6 -9.82 36.92 1.17
C ILE A 6 -8.80 36.06 0.43
N SER A 7 -8.44 36.47 -0.78
CA SER A 7 -7.30 35.90 -1.51
C SER A 7 -6.00 36.51 -1.00
N ASN A 8 -4.94 35.72 -0.91
CA ASN A 8 -3.59 36.15 -0.48
C ASN A 8 -3.51 36.62 0.97
N ILE A 9 -3.88 35.74 1.91
CA ILE A 9 -3.68 36.00 3.33
C ILE A 9 -2.23 35.65 3.68
N GLU A 10 -1.32 36.62 3.53
CA GLU A 10 0.11 36.45 3.85
C GLU A 10 0.33 36.00 5.30
N GLN A 11 -0.55 36.40 6.21
CA GLN A 11 -0.59 35.93 7.59
C GLN A 11 -0.75 34.40 7.69
N CYS A 12 -1.57 33.78 6.83
CA CYS A 12 -1.72 32.32 6.80
C CYS A 12 -0.45 31.61 6.34
N ALA A 13 0.29 32.22 5.41
CA ALA A 13 1.57 31.66 4.96
C ALA A 13 2.57 31.57 6.11
N ASN A 14 2.59 32.58 6.98
CA ASN A 14 3.48 32.63 8.13
C ASN A 14 3.02 31.65 9.21
N LEU A 15 1.72 31.63 9.54
CA LEU A 15 1.16 30.73 10.56
C LEU A 15 1.39 29.25 10.21
N ILE A 16 1.15 28.86 8.95
CA ILE A 16 1.35 27.47 8.50
C ILE A 16 2.84 27.09 8.54
N ARG A 17 3.75 28.01 8.19
CA ARG A 17 5.20 27.78 8.28
C ARG A 17 5.69 27.59 9.72
N ASP A 18 5.04 28.25 10.67
CA ASP A 18 5.35 28.12 12.08
C ASP A 18 4.89 26.76 12.64
N TRP A 19 3.83 26.17 12.10
CA TRP A 19 3.36 24.84 12.49
C TRP A 19 4.25 23.72 11.97
N VAL A 20 4.48 23.71 10.65
CA VAL A 20 5.23 22.66 9.98
C VAL A 20 6.16 23.28 8.94
N PRO A 21 7.47 22.98 8.99
CA PRO A 21 8.39 23.46 7.96
C PRO A 21 8.01 22.92 6.58
N VAL A 22 7.82 23.82 5.61
CA VAL A 22 7.36 23.48 4.23
C VAL A 22 8.22 22.41 3.55
N HIS A 23 9.53 22.36 3.82
CA HIS A 23 10.40 21.33 3.27
C HIS A 23 10.06 19.93 3.79
N LEU A 24 9.58 19.82 5.03
CA LEU A 24 9.17 18.55 5.63
C LEU A 24 7.87 18.05 4.99
N ILE A 25 6.96 18.97 4.64
CA ILE A 25 5.71 18.67 3.93
C ILE A 25 6.04 18.06 2.56
N TYR A 26 6.86 18.73 1.75
CA TYR A 26 7.27 18.15 0.47
C TYR A 26 8.00 16.81 0.60
N TYR A 27 8.84 16.67 1.64
CA TYR A 27 9.56 15.42 1.91
C TYR A 27 8.65 14.29 2.40
N SER A 28 7.59 14.54 3.16
CA SER A 28 6.70 13.47 3.63
C SER A 28 5.72 13.03 2.54
N HIS A 29 5.26 13.95 1.70
CA HIS A 29 4.17 13.70 0.75
C HIS A 29 4.68 13.15 -0.59
N PHE A 30 5.58 13.87 -1.28
CA PHE A 30 5.99 13.48 -2.64
C PHE A 30 6.59 12.07 -2.73
N PRO A 31 7.55 11.68 -1.87
CA PRO A 31 8.10 10.34 -1.93
C PRO A 31 7.03 9.28 -1.64
N ALA A 32 6.16 9.49 -0.64
CA ALA A 32 5.10 8.56 -0.31
C ALA A 32 4.11 8.39 -1.47
N ALA A 33 3.65 9.49 -2.08
CA ALA A 33 2.76 9.49 -3.22
C ALA A 33 3.38 8.79 -4.44
N ILE A 34 4.65 9.07 -4.75
CA ILE A 34 5.35 8.45 -5.88
C ILE A 34 5.55 6.96 -5.64
N ILE A 35 6.03 6.56 -4.46
CA ILE A 35 6.27 5.14 -4.12
C ILE A 35 4.95 4.36 -4.16
N ALA A 36 3.86 4.93 -3.64
CA ALA A 36 2.54 4.32 -3.68
C ALA A 36 2.10 4.01 -5.13
N VAL A 37 2.11 5.02 -6.01
CA VAL A 37 1.71 4.82 -7.42
C VAL A 37 2.64 3.86 -8.13
N LEU A 38 3.96 3.97 -7.96
CA LEU A 38 4.92 3.08 -8.60
C LEU A 38 4.70 1.62 -8.19
N LEU A 39 4.45 1.36 -6.90
CA LEU A 39 4.11 0.03 -6.43
C LEU A 39 2.79 -0.46 -7.05
N GLY A 40 1.76 0.39 -7.07
CA GLY A 40 0.48 0.08 -7.71
C GLY A 40 0.62 -0.29 -9.19
N ILE A 41 1.34 0.55 -9.96
CA ILE A 41 1.64 0.32 -11.39
C ILE A 41 2.39 -1.01 -11.56
N PHE A 42 3.39 -1.26 -10.71
CA PHE A 42 4.17 -2.48 -10.78
C PHE A 42 3.29 -3.72 -10.56
N VAL A 43 2.47 -3.71 -9.51
CA VAL A 43 1.61 -4.86 -9.17
C VAL A 43 0.57 -5.11 -10.25
N ILE A 44 -0.10 -4.07 -10.77
CA ILE A 44 -1.10 -4.24 -11.85
C ILE A 44 -0.47 -4.64 -13.18
N TYR A 45 0.78 -4.22 -13.46
CA TYR A 45 1.51 -4.67 -14.65
C TYR A 45 1.83 -6.16 -14.58
N LYS A 46 2.24 -6.65 -13.41
CA LYS A 46 2.59 -8.07 -13.19
C LYS A 46 1.39 -8.97 -12.98
N SER A 47 0.32 -8.45 -12.39
CA SER A 47 -0.88 -9.21 -12.03
C SER A 47 -2.11 -8.43 -12.46
N ARG A 48 -2.89 -9.00 -13.37
CA ARG A 48 -4.13 -8.37 -13.88
C ARG A 48 -5.38 -8.79 -13.09
N THR A 49 -5.19 -9.32 -11.88
CA THR A 49 -6.28 -9.77 -11.00
C THR A 49 -7.11 -8.60 -10.49
N LEU A 50 -8.34 -8.87 -10.04
CA LEU A 50 -9.20 -7.84 -9.45
C LEU A 50 -8.53 -7.19 -8.23
N THR A 51 -7.92 -7.97 -7.35
CA THR A 51 -7.18 -7.49 -6.17
C THR A 51 -6.07 -6.51 -6.55
N ALA A 52 -5.32 -6.78 -7.63
CA ALA A 52 -4.28 -5.88 -8.12
C ALA A 52 -4.86 -4.57 -8.70
N LYS A 53 -6.02 -4.63 -9.37
CA LYS A 53 -6.72 -3.43 -9.85
C LYS A 53 -7.21 -2.55 -8.70
N ILE A 54 -7.75 -3.15 -7.64
CA ILE A 54 -8.24 -2.42 -6.46
C ILE A 54 -7.06 -1.82 -5.70
N LEU A 55 -5.95 -2.55 -5.54
CA LEU A 55 -4.72 -2.01 -4.97
C LEU A 55 -4.23 -0.80 -5.76
N PHE A 56 -4.20 -0.89 -7.09
CA PHE A 56 -3.80 0.23 -7.93
C PHE A 56 -4.72 1.44 -7.70
N ALA A 57 -6.05 1.25 -7.67
CA ALA A 57 -7.00 2.30 -7.34
C ALA A 57 -6.74 2.91 -5.95
N LEU A 58 -6.46 2.07 -4.94
CA LEU A 58 -6.12 2.51 -3.58
C LEU A 58 -4.86 3.39 -3.59
N THR A 59 -3.79 2.94 -4.24
CA THR A 59 -2.53 3.70 -4.31
C THR A 59 -2.67 5.01 -5.08
N VAL A 60 -3.46 5.04 -6.17
CA VAL A 60 -3.73 6.26 -6.92
C VAL A 60 -4.57 7.24 -6.10
N THR A 61 -5.57 6.74 -5.38
CA THR A 61 -6.40 7.56 -4.49
C THR A 61 -5.56 8.18 -3.38
N PHE A 62 -4.64 7.40 -2.78
CA PHE A 62 -3.73 7.91 -1.75
C PHE A 62 -2.82 8.99 -2.33
N SER A 63 -2.24 8.77 -3.50
CA SER A 63 -1.36 9.76 -4.11
C SER A 63 -2.11 11.01 -4.52
N ALA A 64 -3.35 10.90 -4.99
CA ALA A 64 -4.21 12.05 -5.22
C ALA A 64 -4.50 12.81 -3.92
N TRP A 65 -4.83 12.10 -2.83
CA TRP A 65 -5.04 12.71 -1.52
C TRP A 65 -3.78 13.44 -1.04
N SER A 66 -2.62 12.79 -1.14
CA SER A 66 -1.34 13.38 -0.71
C SER A 66 -0.97 14.62 -1.53
N LEU A 67 -1.29 14.66 -2.82
CA LEU A 67 -1.09 15.86 -3.65
C LEU A 67 -2.07 16.98 -3.30
N VAL A 68 -3.32 16.65 -2.99
CA VAL A 68 -4.32 17.60 -2.48
C VAL A 68 -3.84 18.20 -1.16
N ASP A 69 -3.32 17.37 -0.26
CA ASP A 69 -2.85 17.78 1.06
C ASP A 69 -1.63 18.72 0.98
N ILE A 70 -0.70 18.49 0.04
CA ILE A 70 0.37 19.47 -0.23
C ILE A 70 -0.21 20.86 -0.55
N VAL A 71 -1.30 20.93 -1.33
CA VAL A 71 -1.91 22.23 -1.66
C VAL A 71 -2.54 22.86 -0.42
N LEU A 72 -3.18 22.08 0.45
CA LEU A 72 -3.70 22.57 1.73
C LEU A 72 -2.58 23.18 2.58
N TRP A 73 -1.45 22.51 2.65
CA TRP A 73 -0.28 22.95 3.42
C TRP A 73 0.52 24.11 2.81
N THR A 74 0.26 24.50 1.55
CA THR A 74 1.07 25.50 0.84
C THR A 74 0.27 26.66 0.24
N SER A 75 -1.05 26.52 0.15
CA SER A 75 -1.93 27.55 -0.41
C SER A 75 -2.19 28.70 0.57
N THR A 76 -2.16 29.92 0.06
CA THR A 76 -2.56 31.15 0.78
C THR A 76 -3.90 31.71 0.31
N ASP A 77 -4.56 31.01 -0.63
CA ASP A 77 -5.89 31.35 -1.13
C ASP A 77 -6.95 30.49 -0.42
N ALA A 78 -7.81 31.14 0.35
CA ALA A 78 -8.89 30.49 1.10
C ALA A 78 -9.87 29.72 0.18
N ARG A 79 -10.04 30.13 -1.09
CA ARG A 79 -10.91 29.43 -2.06
C ARG A 79 -10.30 28.10 -2.47
N ALA A 80 -9.01 28.11 -2.79
CA ALA A 80 -8.28 26.89 -3.12
C ALA A 80 -8.27 25.97 -1.90
N TYR A 81 -7.98 26.51 -0.71
CA TYR A 81 -7.97 25.75 0.53
C TYR A 81 -9.32 25.04 0.77
N MET A 82 -10.44 25.77 0.75
CA MET A 82 -11.78 25.20 0.93
C MET A 82 -12.11 24.11 -0.11
N PHE A 83 -11.75 24.34 -1.38
CA PHE A 83 -11.98 23.36 -2.46
C PHE A 83 -11.17 22.08 -2.27
N PHE A 84 -9.87 22.21 -1.97
CA PHE A 84 -8.99 21.07 -1.76
C PHE A 84 -9.33 20.31 -0.48
N TRP A 85 -9.81 21.01 0.56
CA TRP A 85 -10.22 20.38 1.82
C TRP A 85 -11.47 19.51 1.62
N SER A 86 -12.48 20.04 0.93
CA SER A 86 -13.64 19.25 0.50
C SER A 86 -13.23 18.04 -0.36
N SER A 87 -12.22 18.20 -1.23
CA SER A 87 -11.72 17.11 -2.07
C SER A 87 -10.98 16.05 -1.26
N ALA A 88 -10.26 16.45 -0.22
CA ALA A 88 -9.55 15.55 0.69
C ALA A 88 -10.54 14.59 1.38
N TYR A 89 -11.68 15.10 1.87
CA TYR A 89 -12.74 14.27 2.47
C TYR A 89 -13.27 13.17 1.53
N ILE A 90 -13.46 13.51 0.25
CA ILE A 90 -13.92 12.54 -0.75
C ILE A 90 -12.86 11.44 -0.95
N LEU A 91 -11.60 11.84 -1.09
CA LEU A 91 -10.49 10.92 -1.32
C LEU A 91 -10.22 10.05 -0.09
N GLU A 92 -10.33 10.62 1.11
CA GLU A 92 -10.19 9.91 2.38
C GLU A 92 -11.23 8.80 2.52
N ILE A 93 -12.53 9.11 2.38
CA ILE A 93 -13.57 8.07 2.47
C ILE A 93 -13.40 7.01 1.38
N MET A 94 -12.96 7.41 0.18
CA MET A 94 -12.61 6.47 -0.89
C MET A 94 -11.46 5.54 -0.47
N LEU A 95 -10.44 6.01 0.27
CA LEU A 95 -9.37 5.17 0.82
C LEU A 95 -9.91 4.11 1.77
N PHE A 96 -10.85 4.45 2.66
CA PHE A 96 -11.47 3.48 3.57
C PHE A 96 -12.26 2.40 2.81
N PHE A 97 -13.08 2.80 1.83
CA PHE A 97 -13.81 1.84 0.98
C PHE A 97 -12.89 0.94 0.18
N LEU A 98 -11.87 1.52 -0.47
CA LEU A 98 -10.89 0.76 -1.25
C LEU A 98 -10.02 -0.12 -0.36
N GLY A 99 -9.70 0.31 0.86
CA GLY A 99 -8.98 -0.48 1.86
C GLY A 99 -9.76 -1.72 2.27
N PHE A 100 -11.04 -1.55 2.61
CA PHE A 100 -11.94 -2.69 2.89
C PHE A 100 -12.09 -3.61 1.68
N TYR A 101 -12.34 -3.05 0.49
CA TYR A 101 -12.55 -3.84 -0.73
C TYR A 101 -11.29 -4.60 -1.14
N PHE A 102 -10.13 -3.96 -1.02
CA PHE A 102 -8.84 -4.59 -1.25
C PHE A 102 -8.64 -5.77 -0.30
N PHE A 103 -8.86 -5.56 1.00
CA PHE A 103 -8.73 -6.62 2.00
C PHE A 103 -9.70 -7.78 1.73
N TYR A 104 -10.97 -7.47 1.45
CA TYR A 104 -12.00 -8.47 1.15
C TYR A 104 -11.61 -9.34 -0.04
N THR A 105 -11.24 -8.73 -1.17
CA THR A 105 -10.87 -9.48 -2.39
C THR A 105 -9.55 -10.22 -2.21
N PHE A 106 -8.61 -9.68 -1.43
CA PHE A 106 -7.37 -10.35 -1.11
C PHE A 106 -7.59 -11.65 -0.32
N VAL A 107 -8.48 -11.63 0.67
CA VAL A 107 -8.78 -12.78 1.54
C VAL A 107 -9.66 -13.80 0.82
N THR A 108 -10.74 -13.35 0.19
CA THR A 108 -11.76 -14.23 -0.38
C THR A 108 -11.43 -14.70 -1.80
N LYS A 109 -10.52 -14.00 -2.49
CA LYS A 109 -10.23 -14.18 -3.93
C LYS A 109 -11.47 -14.01 -4.83
N THR A 110 -12.57 -13.48 -4.30
CA THR A 110 -13.83 -13.23 -5.01
C THR A 110 -14.17 -11.75 -5.02
N ASP A 111 -14.96 -11.33 -6.00
CA ASP A 111 -15.48 -9.96 -6.06
C ASP A 111 -16.57 -9.74 -4.99
N LEU A 112 -16.75 -8.48 -4.57
CA LEU A 112 -17.91 -8.08 -3.79
C LEU A 112 -19.18 -8.25 -4.63
N SER A 113 -20.25 -8.72 -4.00
CA SER A 113 -21.55 -8.81 -4.65
C SER A 113 -22.02 -7.42 -5.11
N LEU A 114 -22.82 -7.38 -6.18
CA LEU A 114 -23.37 -6.13 -6.71
C LEU A 114 -24.17 -5.36 -5.65
N LYS A 115 -24.89 -6.07 -4.77
CA LYS A 115 -25.63 -5.49 -3.64
C LYS A 115 -24.71 -4.77 -2.66
N ALA A 116 -23.57 -5.37 -2.31
CA ALA A 116 -22.60 -4.75 -1.41
C ALA A 116 -21.94 -3.51 -2.05
N LYS A 117 -21.64 -3.56 -3.36
CA LYS A 117 -21.14 -2.39 -4.11
C LYS A 117 -22.15 -1.25 -4.18
N ALA A 118 -23.42 -1.59 -4.46
CA ALA A 118 -24.50 -0.61 -4.47
C ALA A 118 -24.69 0.02 -3.08
N PHE A 119 -24.64 -0.78 -2.01
CA PHE A 119 -24.70 -0.29 -0.64
C PHE A 119 -23.52 0.65 -0.31
N ALA A 120 -22.30 0.27 -0.67
CA ALA A 120 -21.12 1.13 -0.51
C ALA A 120 -21.27 2.45 -1.28
N LEU A 121 -21.77 2.40 -2.51
CA LEU A 121 -22.03 3.60 -3.32
C LEU A 121 -23.10 4.50 -2.70
N VAL A 122 -24.17 3.91 -2.14
CA VAL A 122 -25.20 4.65 -1.40
C VAL A 122 -24.59 5.34 -0.18
N LEU A 123 -23.74 4.66 0.60
CA LEU A 123 -23.03 5.26 1.74
C LEU A 123 -22.02 6.34 1.31
N PHE A 124 -21.39 6.20 0.15
CA PHE A 124 -20.44 7.20 -0.36
C PHE A 124 -21.13 8.41 -0.99
N SER A 125 -22.35 8.24 -1.50
CA SER A 125 -23.03 9.28 -2.28
C SER A 125 -23.27 10.60 -1.53
N PRO A 126 -23.62 10.65 -0.22
CA PRO A 126 -23.77 11.91 0.48
C PRO A 126 -22.43 12.65 0.61
N VAL A 127 -21.31 11.94 0.76
CA VAL A 127 -19.98 12.55 0.81
C VAL A 127 -19.71 13.29 -0.51
N LEU A 128 -19.95 12.64 -1.65
CA LEU A 128 -19.77 13.26 -2.98
C LEU A 128 -20.65 14.49 -3.19
N LEU A 129 -21.91 14.44 -2.75
CA LEU A 129 -22.87 15.52 -2.98
C LEU A 129 -22.70 16.68 -2.00
N MET A 130 -22.26 16.40 -0.77
CA MET A 130 -22.27 17.36 0.33
C MET A 130 -20.90 17.87 0.73
N ALA A 131 -19.78 17.26 0.29
CA ALA A 131 -18.43 17.69 0.66
C ALA A 131 -18.15 19.17 0.37
N GLY A 132 -18.66 19.71 -0.75
CA GLY A 132 -18.52 21.13 -1.11
C GLY A 132 -19.63 22.04 -0.56
N SER A 133 -20.53 21.52 0.27
CA SER A 133 -21.67 22.29 0.80
C SER A 133 -21.32 23.03 2.10
N LYS A 134 -22.12 24.04 2.44
CA LYS A 134 -22.01 24.76 3.73
C LYS A 134 -22.27 23.88 4.96
N LEU A 135 -22.88 22.71 4.77
CA LEU A 135 -23.08 21.75 5.85
C LEU A 135 -21.77 21.02 6.18
N SER A 136 -20.88 20.87 5.18
CA SER A 136 -19.55 20.28 5.36
C SER A 136 -18.53 21.32 5.77
N LEU A 137 -18.42 22.44 5.04
CA LEU A 137 -17.49 23.54 5.33
C LEU A 137 -18.25 24.88 5.35
N PRO A 138 -18.79 25.30 6.51
CA PRO A 138 -19.61 26.52 6.61
C PRO A 138 -18.85 27.81 6.29
N TYR A 139 -17.63 27.97 6.79
CA TYR A 139 -16.78 29.15 6.55
C TYR A 139 -15.30 28.85 6.81
N PHE A 140 -14.44 29.75 6.33
CA PHE A 140 -13.00 29.73 6.56
C PHE A 140 -12.64 30.69 7.70
N ASP A 141 -11.92 30.22 8.71
CA ASP A 141 -11.53 31.05 9.85
C ASP A 141 -10.22 31.76 9.56
N ILE A 142 -10.26 33.10 9.44
CA ILE A 142 -9.11 33.92 9.04
C ILE A 142 -8.01 33.97 10.12
N PRO A 143 -8.32 34.11 11.43
CA PRO A 143 -7.30 34.15 12.47
C PRO A 143 -6.49 32.85 12.59
N THR A 144 -7.14 31.70 12.42
CA THR A 144 -6.49 30.40 12.52
C THR A 144 -6.09 29.83 11.16
N CYS A 145 -6.56 30.40 10.05
CA CYS A 145 -6.26 29.98 8.68
C CYS A 145 -6.68 28.54 8.34
N ILE A 146 -7.72 28.05 8.99
CA ILE A 146 -8.26 26.70 8.81
C ILE A 146 -9.76 26.80 8.50
N PRO A 147 -10.29 25.94 7.62
CA PRO A 147 -11.72 25.81 7.40
C PRO A 147 -12.39 25.21 8.63
N ILE A 148 -13.48 25.82 9.08
CA ILE A 148 -14.25 25.25 10.18
C ILE A 148 -15.08 24.10 9.63
N GLU A 149 -14.93 22.93 10.23
CA GLU A 149 -15.70 21.74 9.88
C GLU A 149 -17.14 21.87 10.36
N GLY A 150 -18.08 21.57 9.48
CA GLY A 150 -19.51 21.70 9.72
C GLY A 150 -20.15 20.45 10.30
N LEU A 151 -21.46 20.54 10.56
CA LEU A 151 -22.27 19.44 11.11
C LEU A 151 -22.23 18.16 10.27
N PHE A 152 -22.05 18.27 8.95
CA PHE A 152 -21.98 17.10 8.08
C PHE A 152 -20.71 16.28 8.30
N TRP A 153 -19.57 16.95 8.53
CA TRP A 153 -18.32 16.26 8.85
C TRP A 153 -18.46 15.44 10.13
N GLN A 154 -18.89 16.10 11.21
CA GLN A 154 -19.00 15.49 12.55
C GLN A 154 -20.08 14.39 12.64
N ASN A 155 -21.22 14.57 11.99
CA ASN A 155 -22.36 13.66 12.15
C ASN A 155 -22.47 12.59 11.05
N TYR A 156 -21.74 12.74 9.95
CA TYR A 156 -21.81 11.78 8.84
C TYR A 156 -20.44 11.24 8.46
N ILE A 157 -19.49 12.10 8.10
CA ILE A 157 -18.20 11.64 7.55
C ILE A 157 -17.40 10.88 8.62
N PHE A 158 -17.18 11.48 9.79
CA PHE A 158 -16.43 10.83 10.86
C PHE A 158 -17.08 9.52 11.36
N PRO A 159 -18.40 9.45 11.64
CA PRO A 159 -19.05 8.18 11.97
C PRO A 159 -18.97 7.13 10.85
N LEU A 160 -18.97 7.55 9.57
CA LEU A 160 -18.80 6.66 8.44
C LEU A 160 -17.38 6.06 8.40
N GLU A 161 -16.33 6.84 8.69
CA GLU A 161 -14.96 6.34 8.83
C GLU A 161 -14.88 5.27 9.93
N VAL A 162 -15.43 5.58 11.11
CA VAL A 162 -15.47 4.63 12.23
C VAL A 162 -16.24 3.36 11.85
N LEU A 163 -17.37 3.49 11.16
CA LEU A 163 -18.14 2.33 10.68
C LEU A 163 -17.33 1.46 9.72
N LEU A 164 -16.67 2.06 8.73
CA LEU A 164 -15.84 1.34 7.75
C LEU A 164 -14.64 0.68 8.42
N PHE A 165 -14.00 1.40 9.34
CA PHE A 165 -12.90 0.90 10.16
C PHE A 165 -13.29 -0.33 11.00
N VAL A 166 -14.38 -0.22 11.76
CA VAL A 166 -14.92 -1.32 12.56
C VAL A 166 -15.32 -2.49 11.67
N SER A 167 -15.85 -2.23 10.47
CA SER A 167 -16.20 -3.27 9.50
C SER A 167 -14.97 -4.05 9.01
N ILE A 168 -13.83 -3.37 8.80
CA ILE A 168 -12.55 -4.02 8.46
C ILE A 168 -12.10 -4.92 9.61
N ILE A 169 -12.07 -4.41 10.85
CA ILE A 169 -11.66 -5.19 12.03
C ILE A 169 -12.57 -6.41 12.23
N PHE A 170 -13.88 -6.20 12.14
CA PHE A 170 -14.86 -7.27 12.27
C PHE A 170 -14.64 -8.35 11.20
N PHE A 171 -14.40 -7.95 9.95
CA PHE A 171 -14.16 -8.89 8.87
C PHE A 171 -12.84 -9.68 9.02
N ILE A 172 -11.76 -9.01 9.49
CA ILE A 172 -10.50 -9.68 9.86
C ILE A 172 -10.77 -10.76 10.90
N PHE A 173 -11.47 -10.39 11.98
CA PHE A 173 -11.74 -11.30 13.10
C PHE A 173 -12.65 -12.46 12.72
N TYR A 174 -13.71 -12.18 11.96
CA TYR A 174 -14.62 -13.19 11.42
C TYR A 174 -13.85 -14.22 10.59
N LYS A 175 -13.03 -13.77 9.63
CA LYS A 175 -12.24 -14.66 8.79
C LYS A 175 -11.20 -15.45 9.57
N TYR A 176 -10.54 -14.84 10.54
CA TYR A 176 -9.57 -15.53 11.39
C TYR A 176 -10.21 -16.65 12.21
N ARG A 177 -11.41 -16.44 12.75
CA ARG A 177 -12.14 -17.47 13.49
C ARG A 177 -12.62 -18.62 12.61
N THR A 178 -13.16 -18.32 11.43
CA THR A 178 -13.77 -19.34 10.56
C THR A 178 -12.73 -20.19 9.80
N ALA A 179 -11.51 -19.68 9.58
CA ALA A 179 -10.53 -20.31 8.68
C ALA A 179 -9.20 -20.70 9.35
N ARG A 180 -9.22 -20.87 10.69
CA ARG A 180 -8.05 -21.01 11.59
C ARG A 180 -7.05 -22.11 11.23
N SER A 181 -7.42 -23.12 10.43
CA SER A 181 -6.53 -24.24 10.02
C SER A 181 -6.10 -24.23 8.55
N THR A 182 -6.63 -23.33 7.71
CA THR A 182 -6.42 -23.33 6.26
C THR A 182 -5.89 -22.02 5.69
N VAL A 183 -6.03 -20.91 6.43
CA VAL A 183 -5.56 -19.60 5.98
C VAL A 183 -4.16 -19.33 6.52
N GLY A 184 -3.22 -19.04 5.61
CA GLY A 184 -1.85 -18.64 5.97
C GLY A 184 -1.78 -17.31 6.72
N ASN A 185 -0.61 -16.94 7.21
CA ASN A 185 -0.42 -15.71 7.99
C ASN A 185 -0.55 -14.42 7.15
N GLU A 186 -0.48 -14.53 5.80
CA GLU A 186 -0.47 -13.39 4.87
C GLU A 186 -1.67 -12.43 5.02
N PRO A 187 -2.94 -12.86 5.19
CA PRO A 187 -4.05 -11.92 5.27
C PRO A 187 -4.13 -11.29 6.65
N MET A 188 -3.62 -11.94 7.71
CA MET A 188 -3.56 -11.31 9.04
C MET A 188 -2.56 -10.16 9.04
N ILE A 189 -1.36 -10.40 8.49
CA ILE A 189 -0.32 -9.38 8.35
C ILE A 189 -0.84 -8.20 7.51
N LEU A 190 -1.51 -8.49 6.39
CA LEU A 190 -2.12 -7.46 5.56
C LEU A 190 -3.21 -6.68 6.30
N GLY A 191 -4.11 -7.38 7.00
CA GLY A 191 -5.21 -6.77 7.74
C GLY A 191 -4.71 -5.82 8.82
N VAL A 192 -3.69 -6.23 9.59
CA VAL A 192 -3.02 -5.36 10.57
C VAL A 192 -2.38 -4.15 9.89
N GLY A 193 -1.74 -4.34 8.73
CA GLY A 193 -1.16 -3.25 7.95
C GLY A 193 -2.19 -2.20 7.52
N ILE A 194 -3.35 -2.64 7.01
CA ILE A 194 -4.45 -1.75 6.58
C ILE A 194 -5.05 -1.02 7.79
N VAL A 195 -5.33 -1.75 8.88
CA VAL A 195 -5.88 -1.16 10.10
C VAL A 195 -4.93 -0.11 10.66
N LEU A 196 -3.63 -0.43 10.77
CA LEU A 196 -2.66 0.54 11.29
C LEU A 196 -2.53 1.76 10.37
N PHE A 197 -2.53 1.57 9.05
CA PHE A 197 -2.57 2.68 8.11
C PHE A 197 -3.76 3.59 8.34
N LEU A 198 -4.98 3.04 8.35
CA LEU A 198 -6.21 3.83 8.50
C LEU A 198 -6.30 4.53 9.87
N VAL A 199 -5.85 3.86 10.95
CA VAL A 199 -5.77 4.47 12.29
C VAL A 199 -4.79 5.62 12.32
N LEU A 200 -3.58 5.44 11.77
CA LEU A 200 -2.59 6.51 11.77
C LEU A 200 -3.07 7.67 10.90
N PHE A 201 -3.65 7.36 9.74
CA PHE A 201 -4.13 8.33 8.76
C PHE A 201 -5.25 9.22 9.30
N SER A 202 -6.39 8.65 9.70
CA SER A 202 -7.54 9.41 10.23
C SER A 202 -7.33 9.82 11.70
N GLY A 203 -6.64 8.99 12.50
CA GLY A 203 -6.34 9.29 13.90
C GLY A 203 -5.36 10.45 14.09
N ALA A 204 -4.55 10.79 13.09
CA ALA A 204 -3.69 11.97 13.14
C ALA A 204 -4.50 13.26 13.24
N GLY A 205 -5.58 13.41 12.47
CA GLY A 205 -6.50 14.56 12.58
C GLY A 205 -7.17 14.64 13.95
N PHE A 206 -7.62 13.50 14.47
CA PHE A 206 -8.18 13.44 15.83
C PHE A 206 -7.17 13.87 16.93
N LEU A 207 -5.88 13.57 16.75
CA LEU A 207 -4.83 14.02 17.68
C LEU A 207 -4.60 15.53 17.60
N VAL A 208 -4.73 16.14 16.42
CA VAL A 208 -4.66 17.60 16.26
C VAL A 208 -5.75 18.27 17.09
N ASP A 209 -6.99 17.79 16.96
CA ASP A 209 -8.13 18.31 17.73
C ASP A 209 -7.92 18.16 19.23
N LEU A 210 -7.48 16.98 19.68
CA LEU A 210 -7.27 16.69 21.10
C LEU A 210 -6.16 17.54 21.72
N THR A 211 -5.14 17.91 20.93
CA THR A 211 -3.97 18.66 21.39
C THR A 211 -4.11 20.17 21.20
N GLY A 212 -5.28 20.64 20.79
CA GLY A 212 -5.57 22.06 20.63
C GLY A 212 -4.92 22.69 19.39
N GLY A 213 -4.79 21.92 18.31
CA GLY A 213 -4.28 22.41 17.03
C GLY A 213 -2.77 22.21 16.81
N ASN A 214 -2.17 21.19 17.40
CA ASN A 214 -0.78 20.85 17.09
C ASN A 214 -0.70 20.02 15.79
N TYR A 215 -0.63 20.71 14.67
CA TYR A 215 -0.61 20.10 13.35
C TYR A 215 0.63 19.25 13.03
N LEU A 216 1.66 19.25 13.88
CA LEU A 216 2.80 18.36 13.69
C LEU A 216 2.38 16.86 13.74
N TYR A 217 1.27 16.55 14.42
CA TYR A 217 0.72 15.20 14.46
C TYR A 217 0.18 14.72 13.12
N GLU A 218 -0.20 15.60 12.18
CA GLU A 218 -0.68 15.18 10.85
C GLU A 218 0.38 14.41 10.05
N ILE A 219 1.67 14.69 10.29
CA ILE A 219 2.78 13.97 9.67
C ILE A 219 2.73 12.47 10.00
N ILE A 220 2.21 12.10 11.17
CA ILE A 220 2.04 10.70 11.58
C ILE A 220 1.08 9.96 10.65
N GLY A 221 0.08 10.65 10.10
CA GLY A 221 -0.88 10.05 9.17
C GLY A 221 -0.22 9.51 7.90
N LEU A 222 0.75 10.26 7.36
CA LEU A 222 1.51 9.86 6.17
C LEU A 222 2.44 8.67 6.42
N VAL A 223 2.98 8.57 7.64
CA VAL A 223 3.81 7.42 8.06
C VAL A 223 3.01 6.11 7.97
N GLY A 224 1.71 6.17 8.26
CA GLY A 224 0.81 5.02 8.13
C GLY A 224 0.83 4.39 6.74
N MET A 225 0.84 5.20 5.67
CA MET A 225 0.86 4.67 4.31
C MET A 225 2.21 4.04 3.96
N ILE A 226 3.32 4.68 4.34
CA ILE A 226 4.67 4.14 4.11
C ILE A 226 4.79 2.76 4.80
N PHE A 227 4.29 2.65 6.03
CA PHE A 227 4.24 1.39 6.75
C PHE A 227 3.41 0.34 6.00
N PHE A 228 2.20 0.69 5.55
CA PHE A 228 1.35 -0.23 4.80
C PHE A 228 1.98 -0.69 3.48
N LEU A 229 2.63 0.20 2.74
CA LEU A 229 3.38 -0.16 1.54
C LEU A 229 4.55 -1.09 1.86
N GLY A 230 5.22 -0.90 3.00
CA GLY A 230 6.26 -1.80 3.50
C GLY A 230 5.71 -3.20 3.82
N VAL A 231 4.57 -3.28 4.53
CA VAL A 231 3.87 -4.54 4.79
C VAL A 231 3.46 -5.23 3.49
N LEU A 232 2.93 -4.47 2.53
CA LEU A 232 2.53 -4.98 1.23
C LEU A 232 3.73 -5.52 0.44
N ALA A 233 4.84 -4.78 0.38
CA ALA A 233 6.08 -5.23 -0.23
C ALA A 233 6.60 -6.51 0.43
N TYR A 234 6.55 -6.58 1.76
CA TYR A 234 6.93 -7.77 2.52
C TYR A 234 6.07 -8.98 2.15
N ILE A 235 4.74 -8.87 2.15
CA ILE A 235 3.89 -10.04 1.85
C ILE A 235 4.02 -10.49 0.40
N ILE A 236 4.17 -9.53 -0.52
CA ILE A 236 4.39 -9.80 -1.94
C ILE A 236 5.67 -10.61 -2.15
N VAL A 237 6.76 -10.26 -1.45
CA VAL A 237 8.04 -10.97 -1.53
C VAL A 237 7.99 -12.32 -0.81
N GLN A 238 7.59 -12.32 0.46
CA GLN A 238 7.69 -13.49 1.35
C GLN A 238 6.67 -14.58 0.98
N TYR A 239 5.43 -14.18 0.67
CA TYR A 239 4.35 -15.11 0.35
C TYR A 239 4.09 -15.23 -1.15
N LYS A 240 4.94 -14.62 -2.00
CA LYS A 240 4.81 -14.62 -3.47
C LYS A 240 3.41 -14.20 -3.93
N THR A 241 2.77 -13.31 -3.18
CA THR A 241 1.42 -12.89 -3.49
C THR A 241 1.37 -12.26 -4.88
N PHE A 242 0.23 -12.41 -5.56
CA PHE A 242 0.05 -12.02 -6.97
C PHE A 242 0.88 -12.84 -7.98
N ASN A 243 1.51 -13.95 -7.56
CA ASN A 243 2.33 -14.84 -8.38
C ASN A 243 3.56 -14.17 -9.01
N ILE A 244 4.12 -13.17 -8.32
CA ILE A 244 5.25 -12.40 -8.84
C ILE A 244 6.54 -12.98 -8.24
N LYS A 245 7.34 -13.66 -9.08
CA LYS A 245 8.52 -14.43 -8.64
C LYS A 245 9.78 -13.60 -8.34
N LEU A 246 9.81 -12.32 -8.68
CA LEU A 246 11.02 -11.48 -8.61
C LEU A 246 10.65 -10.07 -8.15
N LEU A 247 10.91 -9.75 -6.88
CA LEU A 247 10.43 -8.49 -6.29
C LEU A 247 11.39 -7.81 -5.35
N ALA A 248 12.12 -8.52 -4.48
CA ALA A 248 12.82 -7.86 -3.38
C ALA A 248 13.83 -6.81 -3.89
N ALA A 249 14.72 -7.20 -4.80
CA ALA A 249 15.71 -6.30 -5.40
C ALA A 249 15.08 -5.20 -6.26
N GLN A 250 14.01 -5.50 -6.99
CA GLN A 250 13.34 -4.53 -7.87
C GLN A 250 12.62 -3.47 -7.04
N ALA A 251 11.81 -3.89 -6.07
CA ALA A 251 11.09 -2.99 -5.18
C ALA A 251 12.08 -2.11 -4.39
N LEU A 252 13.16 -2.68 -3.86
CA LEU A 252 14.18 -1.92 -3.14
C LEU A 252 14.82 -0.84 -4.02
N VAL A 253 15.24 -1.20 -5.25
CA VAL A 253 15.87 -0.26 -6.18
C VAL A 253 14.88 0.81 -6.63
N PHE A 254 13.63 0.45 -6.96
CA PHE A 254 12.63 1.43 -7.36
C PHE A 254 12.28 2.39 -6.23
N SER A 255 12.12 1.91 -5.00
CA SER A 255 11.87 2.76 -3.83
C SER A 255 13.05 3.70 -3.56
N LEU A 256 14.29 3.22 -3.67
CA LEU A 256 15.49 4.05 -3.51
C LEU A 256 15.55 5.15 -4.57
N VAL A 257 15.35 4.80 -5.84
CA VAL A 257 15.35 5.76 -6.95
C VAL A 257 14.21 6.77 -6.80
N ALA A 258 13.03 6.35 -6.37
CA ALA A 258 11.91 7.25 -6.10
C ALA A 258 12.21 8.21 -4.94
N LEU A 259 12.85 7.72 -3.87
CA LEU A 259 13.23 8.53 -2.72
C LEU A 259 14.29 9.57 -3.08
N ILE A 260 15.32 9.19 -3.85
CA ILE A 260 16.35 10.14 -4.32
C ILE A 260 15.75 11.12 -5.34
N GLY A 261 14.92 10.63 -6.26
CA GLY A 261 14.27 11.44 -7.30
C GLY A 261 13.31 12.47 -6.71
N SER A 262 12.57 12.11 -5.66
CA SER A 262 11.67 13.04 -4.98
C SER A 262 12.41 14.17 -4.25
N GLN A 263 13.71 14.03 -3.95
CA GLN A 263 14.49 15.13 -3.36
C GLN A 263 14.59 16.37 -4.26
N PHE A 264 14.50 16.19 -5.59
CA PHE A 264 14.51 17.31 -6.53
C PHE A 264 13.38 18.32 -6.30
N PHE A 265 12.26 17.91 -5.69
CA PHE A 265 11.12 18.80 -5.44
C PHE A 265 11.37 19.79 -4.29
N PHE A 266 12.29 19.51 -3.36
CA PHE A 266 12.52 20.36 -2.19
C PHE A 266 13.95 20.85 -2.00
N ILE A 267 14.94 20.31 -2.73
CA ILE A 267 16.30 20.84 -2.67
C ILE A 267 16.33 22.26 -3.25
N GLN A 268 16.80 23.23 -2.46
CA GLN A 268 16.93 24.63 -2.90
C GLN A 268 18.35 24.97 -3.39
N ASN A 269 19.38 24.35 -2.80
CA ASN A 269 20.79 24.65 -3.09
C ASN A 269 21.27 23.96 -4.38
N SER A 270 21.89 24.71 -5.30
CA SER A 270 22.40 24.19 -6.59
C SER A 270 23.43 23.07 -6.42
N THR A 271 24.34 23.16 -5.44
CA THR A 271 25.30 22.12 -5.11
C THR A 271 24.60 20.82 -4.69
N ASN A 272 23.57 20.93 -3.84
CA ASN A 272 22.79 19.78 -3.41
C ASN A 272 21.98 19.18 -4.57
N LYS A 273 21.47 20.00 -5.51
CA LYS A 273 20.78 19.51 -6.71
C LYS A 273 21.71 18.69 -7.58
N ILE A 274 22.93 19.17 -7.80
CA ILE A 274 23.96 18.45 -8.58
C ILE A 274 24.34 17.15 -7.90
N LEU A 275 24.63 17.19 -6.58
CA LEU A 275 24.99 16.00 -5.81
C LEU A 275 23.87 14.94 -5.84
N ASN A 276 22.62 15.38 -5.70
CA ASN A 276 21.46 14.49 -5.80
C ASN A 276 21.28 13.90 -7.20
N GLY A 277 21.61 14.66 -8.26
CA GLY A 277 21.62 14.15 -9.63
C GLY A 277 22.69 13.09 -9.87
N ILE A 278 23.88 13.28 -9.31
CA ILE A 278 24.93 12.25 -9.33
C ILE A 278 24.44 11.01 -8.56
N ALA A 279 23.90 11.18 -7.36
CA ALA A 279 23.35 10.09 -6.56
C ALA A 279 22.26 9.32 -7.33
N LEU A 280 21.30 10.02 -7.94
CA LEU A 280 20.24 9.41 -8.74
C LEU A 280 20.81 8.60 -9.91
N THR A 281 21.78 9.16 -10.63
CA THR A 281 22.43 8.51 -11.77
C THR A 281 23.15 7.24 -11.35
N LEU A 282 23.92 7.31 -10.25
CA LEU A 282 24.62 6.15 -9.69
C LEU A 282 23.63 5.09 -9.19
N SER A 283 22.58 5.50 -8.47
CA SER A 283 21.55 4.58 -7.98
C SER A 283 20.78 3.90 -9.12
N LEU A 284 20.50 4.59 -10.22
CA LEU A 284 19.93 3.98 -11.42
C LEU A 284 20.89 2.96 -12.05
N GLY A 285 22.16 3.33 -12.22
CA GLY A 285 23.18 2.45 -12.79
C GLY A 285 23.42 1.19 -11.95
N PHE A 286 23.78 1.35 -10.68
CA PHE A 286 24.00 0.24 -9.76
C PHE A 286 22.72 -0.54 -9.47
N GLY A 287 21.58 0.15 -9.37
CA GLY A 287 20.29 -0.49 -9.17
C GLY A 287 19.91 -1.41 -10.32
N PHE A 288 20.13 -0.97 -11.57
CA PHE A 288 19.90 -1.81 -12.75
C PHE A 288 20.81 -3.04 -12.76
N LEU A 289 22.11 -2.88 -12.44
CA LEU A 289 23.05 -3.99 -12.34
C LEU A 289 22.65 -4.98 -11.24
N LEU A 290 22.24 -4.49 -10.08
CA LEU A 290 21.79 -5.30 -8.95
C LEU A 290 20.55 -6.12 -9.31
N VAL A 291 19.54 -5.48 -9.91
CA VAL A 291 18.32 -6.17 -10.37
C VAL A 291 18.66 -7.25 -11.40
N ARG A 292 19.55 -6.95 -12.36
CA ARG A 292 19.98 -7.92 -13.37
C ARG A 292 20.74 -9.09 -12.75
N SER A 293 21.63 -8.82 -11.79
CA SER A 293 22.41 -9.83 -11.08
C SER A 293 21.50 -10.77 -10.28
N VAL A 294 20.61 -10.21 -9.46
CA VAL A 294 19.66 -11.00 -8.63
C VAL A 294 18.73 -11.81 -9.51
N LYS A 295 18.23 -11.26 -10.62
CA LYS A 295 17.39 -12.02 -11.56
C LYS A 295 18.13 -13.23 -12.12
N ARG A 296 19.40 -13.08 -12.50
CA ARG A 296 20.23 -14.18 -13.01
C ARG A 296 20.50 -15.22 -11.93
N GLU A 297 20.79 -14.79 -10.71
CA GLU A 297 21.01 -15.69 -9.58
C GLU A 297 19.75 -16.53 -9.27
N VAL A 298 18.58 -15.89 -9.25
CA VAL A 298 17.31 -16.60 -8.98
C VAL A 298 17.02 -17.62 -10.08
N GLN A 299 17.17 -17.25 -11.35
CA GLN A 299 16.99 -18.19 -12.47
C GLN A 299 17.94 -19.39 -12.37
N PHE A 300 19.21 -19.13 -12.05
CA PHE A 300 20.21 -20.17 -11.89
C PHE A 300 19.90 -21.11 -10.71
N ARG A 301 19.43 -20.56 -9.57
CA ARG A 301 18.97 -21.38 -8.43
C ARG A 301 17.76 -22.24 -8.78
N GLU A 302 16.80 -21.71 -9.54
CA GLU A 302 15.62 -22.47 -9.99
C GLU A 302 16.02 -23.63 -10.93
N GLU A 303 16.92 -23.39 -11.88
CA GLU A 303 17.45 -24.43 -12.77
C GLU A 303 18.21 -25.52 -12.01
N LEU A 304 19.04 -25.15 -11.03
CA LEU A 304 19.75 -26.08 -10.15
C LEU A 304 18.79 -26.94 -9.31
N GLN A 305 17.73 -26.34 -8.75
CA GLN A 305 16.72 -27.09 -8.01
C GLN A 305 16.04 -28.13 -8.90
N LEU A 306 15.64 -27.74 -10.11
CA LEU A 306 14.99 -28.62 -11.07
C LEU A 306 15.92 -29.75 -11.55
N ALA A 307 17.21 -29.46 -11.77
CA ALA A 307 18.21 -30.48 -12.10
C ALA A 307 18.41 -31.48 -10.95
N ASN A 308 18.51 -31.00 -9.70
CA ASN A 308 18.63 -31.86 -8.52
C ASN A 308 17.40 -32.76 -8.33
N THR A 309 16.18 -32.22 -8.50
CA THR A 309 14.95 -33.03 -8.41
C THR A 309 14.93 -34.13 -9.47
N ARG A 310 15.28 -33.81 -10.72
CA ARG A 310 15.39 -34.82 -11.80
C ARG A 310 16.44 -35.89 -11.51
N GLN A 311 17.60 -35.49 -10.97
CA GLN A 311 18.62 -36.45 -10.55
C GLN A 311 18.13 -37.37 -9.43
N GLN A 312 17.43 -36.83 -8.42
CA GLN A 312 16.83 -37.63 -7.36
C GLN A 312 15.78 -38.62 -7.89
N GLU A 313 14.92 -38.18 -8.81
CA GLU A 313 13.94 -39.06 -9.48
C GLU A 313 14.63 -40.18 -10.27
N THR A 314 15.67 -39.83 -11.03
CA THR A 314 16.46 -40.80 -11.81
C THR A 314 17.14 -41.81 -10.89
N MET A 315 17.77 -41.36 -9.80
CA MET A 315 18.38 -42.26 -8.81
C MET A 315 17.35 -43.14 -8.13
N ARG A 316 16.16 -42.61 -7.80
CA ARG A 316 15.07 -43.40 -7.22
C ARG A 316 14.58 -44.48 -8.18
N PHE A 317 14.45 -44.15 -9.46
CA PHE A 317 14.09 -45.10 -10.51
C PHE A 317 15.14 -46.21 -10.66
N ILE A 318 16.43 -45.86 -10.76
CA ILE A 318 17.52 -46.84 -10.84
C ILE A 318 17.53 -47.75 -9.61
N THR A 319 17.41 -47.19 -8.40
CA THR A 319 17.35 -47.98 -7.16
C THR A 319 16.15 -48.93 -7.15
N HIS A 320 15.00 -48.50 -7.67
CA HIS A 320 13.81 -49.34 -7.79
C HIS A 320 14.06 -50.52 -8.74
N GLU A 321 14.58 -50.26 -9.94
CA GLU A 321 14.91 -51.29 -10.93
C GLU A 321 15.96 -52.28 -10.40
N VAL A 322 17.07 -51.77 -9.86
CA VAL A 322 18.16 -52.60 -9.31
C VAL A 322 17.65 -53.48 -8.17
N LYS A 323 16.79 -52.95 -7.30
CA LYS A 323 16.18 -53.76 -6.22
C LYS A 323 15.27 -54.85 -6.79
N GLY A 324 14.52 -54.57 -7.85
CA GLY A 324 13.73 -55.57 -8.57
C GLY A 324 14.61 -56.73 -9.06
N TYR A 325 15.64 -56.43 -9.85
CA TYR A 325 16.57 -57.44 -10.37
C TYR A 325 17.29 -58.22 -9.27
N LEU A 326 17.71 -57.57 -8.18
CA LEU A 326 18.34 -58.25 -7.04
C LEU A 326 17.38 -59.18 -6.30
N THR A 327 16.09 -58.81 -6.21
CA THR A 327 15.06 -59.64 -5.56
C THR A 327 14.76 -60.87 -6.42
N ASP A 328 14.60 -60.69 -7.73
CA ASP A 328 14.40 -61.79 -8.69
C ASP A 328 15.61 -62.73 -8.73
N GLY A 329 16.82 -62.16 -8.74
CA GLY A 329 18.07 -62.93 -8.66
C GLY A 329 18.20 -63.71 -7.35
N ALA A 330 17.84 -63.11 -6.22
CA ALA A 330 17.82 -63.80 -4.92
C ALA A 330 16.78 -64.94 -4.89
N ALA A 331 15.59 -64.73 -5.46
CA ALA A 331 14.56 -65.76 -5.58
C ALA A 331 15.00 -66.94 -6.46
N ALA A 332 15.65 -66.66 -7.61
CA ALA A 332 16.19 -67.69 -8.48
C ALA A 332 17.29 -68.52 -7.79
N LEU A 333 18.18 -67.88 -7.05
CA LEU A 333 19.24 -68.54 -6.28
C LEU A 333 18.68 -69.42 -5.16
N ASP A 334 17.63 -68.98 -4.45
CA ASP A 334 17.00 -69.77 -3.41
C ASP A 334 16.21 -70.97 -3.98
N ALA A 335 15.57 -70.79 -5.15
CA ALA A 335 14.92 -71.88 -5.88
C ALA A 335 15.92 -72.96 -6.36
N LEU A 336 17.11 -72.56 -6.80
CA LEU A 336 18.21 -73.49 -7.10
C LEU A 336 18.73 -74.21 -5.85
N ARG A 337 18.86 -73.50 -4.72
CA ARG A 337 19.34 -74.07 -3.45
C ARG A 337 18.36 -75.09 -2.85
N THR A 338 17.07 -74.83 -2.96
CA THR A 338 16.00 -75.67 -2.39
C THR A 338 15.62 -76.86 -3.28
N GLY A 339 16.20 -76.99 -4.47
CA GLY A 339 15.99 -78.12 -5.37
C GLY A 339 14.63 -78.12 -6.06
N ALA A 340 13.96 -76.97 -6.16
CA ALA A 340 12.65 -76.84 -6.80
C ALA A 340 12.69 -76.96 -8.34
N PHE A 341 13.89 -76.97 -8.92
CA PHE A 341 14.12 -77.29 -10.34
C PHE A 341 14.55 -78.76 -10.46
N GLY A 342 13.60 -79.68 -10.31
CA GLY A 342 13.72 -81.11 -10.55
C GLY A 342 12.56 -81.60 -11.39
#